data_AF-A0A702DI06-F1
#
_entry.id   AF-A0A702DI06-F1
#
_cell.length_a   1.000
_cell.length_b   1.000
_cell.length_c   1.000
_cell.angle_alpha   90.00
_cell.angle_beta   90.00
_cell.angle_gamma   90.00
#
_symmetry.space_group_name_H-M   'P 1'
#
loop_
_entity.id
_entity.type
_entity.pdbx_description
1 polymer ?
#
loop_
_entity_poly.entity_id
_entity_poly.type
_entity_poly.pdbx_seq_one_letter_code
_entity_poly.pdbx_strand_id
1 'polypeptide(L)' 'MYISRIQQLSVEKLSISFAERKLIEPLSFTAVPGDFIGIVGASGAGKSSLIKALSNSINCY' A
#
# COMPACT_ATOMS: atom_id res chain seq x y z
N MET A 1 15.08 -20.78 21.03
CA MET A 1 14.50 -19.43 21.22
C MET A 1 14.20 -18.86 19.83
N TYR A 2 13.03 -19.19 19.27
CA TYR A 2 12.61 -18.66 17.97
C TYR A 2 11.74 -17.43 18.23
N ILE A 3 12.27 -16.25 17.92
CA ILE A 3 11.49 -15.01 17.89
C ILE A 3 10.66 -15.09 16.61
N SER A 4 9.34 -15.27 16.74
CA SER A 4 8.41 -15.14 15.62
C SER A 4 8.50 -13.72 15.07
N ARG A 5 9.08 -13.58 13.87
CA ARG A 5 9.24 -12.29 13.22
C ARG A 5 7.87 -11.81 12.76
N ILE A 6 7.38 -10.73 13.36
CA ILE A 6 6.14 -10.08 12.94
C ILE A 6 6.36 -9.59 11.50
N GLN A 7 5.56 -10.10 10.57
CA GLN A 7 5.60 -9.70 9.17
C GLN A 7 4.82 -8.38 9.04
N GLN A 8 5.53 -7.26 9.09
CA GLN A 8 4.96 -5.94 8.87
C GLN A 8 5.02 -5.57 7.38
N LEU A 9 3.98 -4.89 6.89
CA LEU A 9 3.96 -4.27 5.57
C LEU A 9 4.47 -2.83 5.71
N SER A 10 5.67 -2.54 5.21
CA SER A 10 6.20 -1.18 5.16
C SER A 10 6.12 -0.65 3.72
N VAL A 11 5.52 0.51 3.54
CA VAL A 11 5.39 1.20 2.26
C VAL A 11 6.06 2.56 2.41
N GLU A 12 7.00 2.86 1.53
CA GLU A 12 7.72 4.13 1.56
C GLU A 12 7.57 4.86 0.23
N LYS A 13 7.06 6.10 0.30
CA LYS A 13 6.95 7.04 -0.83
C LYS A 13 6.22 6.46 -2.06
N LEU A 14 5.26 5.57 -1.84
CA LEU A 14 4.46 4.99 -2.92
C LEU A 14 3.71 6.10 -3.65
N SER A 15 3.99 6.22 -4.94
CA SER A 15 3.32 7.17 -5.82
C SER A 15 2.70 6.40 -6.97
N ILE A 16 1.47 6.75 -7.33
CA ILE A 16 0.77 6.12 -8.46
C ILE A 16 0.36 7.20 -9.43
N SER A 17 0.78 7.05 -10.68
CA SER A 17 0.42 7.91 -11.79
C SER A 17 -0.29 7.06 -12.86
N PHE A 18 -1.32 7.62 -13.49
CA PHE A 18 -2.02 7.01 -14.60
C PHE A 18 -2.13 8.01 -15.74
N ALA A 19 -1.57 7.65 -16.90
CA ALA A 19 -1.29 8.57 -18.00
C ALA A 19 -0.56 9.82 -17.48
N GLU A 20 -1.08 11.02 -17.73
CA GLU A 20 -0.47 12.29 -17.31
C GLU A 20 -0.94 12.78 -15.93
N ARG A 21 -1.78 12.00 -15.22
CA ARG A 21 -2.31 12.39 -13.90
C ARG A 21 -1.67 11.60 -12.78
N LYS A 22 -1.14 12.31 -11.80
CA LYS A 22 -0.76 11.73 -10.51
C LYS A 22 -2.04 11.42 -9.73
N LEU A 23 -2.32 10.14 -9.51
CA LEU A 23 -3.49 9.68 -8.77
C LEU A 23 -3.25 9.69 -7.27
N ILE A 24 -2.01 9.40 -6.86
CA ILE A 24 -1.63 9.24 -5.46
C ILE A 24 -0.33 10.00 -5.21
N GLU A 25 -0.41 10.94 -4.27
CA GLU A 25 0.76 11.62 -3.71
C GLU A 25 1.63 10.64 -2.91
N PRO A 26 2.91 10.95 -2.68
CA PRO A 26 3.84 10.00 -2.06
C PRO A 26 3.31 9.57 -0.68
N LEU A 27 2.87 8.31 -0.60
CA LEU A 27 2.30 7.73 0.61
C LEU A 27 3.34 6.83 1.26
N SER A 28 3.62 7.09 2.54
CA SER A 28 4.43 6.22 3.38
C SER A 28 3.59 5.76 4.57
N PHE A 29 3.50 4.45 4.80
CA PHE A 29 2.83 3.89 5.96
C PHE A 29 3.38 2.51 6.31
N THR A 30 3.19 2.11 7.56
CA THR A 30 3.52 0.76 8.04
C THR A 30 2.25 0.14 8.60
N ALA A 31 2.00 -1.12 8.24
CA ALA A 31 0.93 -1.92 8.80
C ALA A 31 1.53 -3.14 9.50
N VAL A 32 1.12 -3.39 10.74
CA VAL A 32 1.49 -4.59 11.48
C VAL A 32 0.34 -5.60 11.49
N PRO A 33 0.61 -6.90 11.70
CA PRO A 33 -0.43 -7.89 11.90
C PRO A 33 -1.40 -7.46 13.03
N GLY A 34 -2.68 -7.43 12.71
CA GLY A 34 -3.74 -6.92 13.61
C GLY A 34 -4.26 -5.53 13.23
N ASP A 35 -3.55 -4.79 12.38
CA ASP A 35 -4.03 -3.50 11.90
C ASP A 35 -5.15 -3.68 10.87
N PHE A 36 -6.15 -2.81 10.97
CA PHE A 36 -7.22 -2.70 9.98
C PHE A 36 -7.10 -1.35 9.26
N ILE A 37 -6.73 -1.39 7.98
CA ILE A 37 -6.51 -0.18 7.17
C ILE A 37 -7.64 -0.01 6.17
N GLY A 38 -8.39 1.09 6.32
CA GLY A 38 -9.42 1.51 5.36
C GLY A 38 -8.86 2.52 4.34
N ILE A 39 -9.07 2.26 3.05
CA ILE A 39 -8.72 3.20 1.98
C ILE A 39 -9.99 3.96 1.57
N VAL A 40 -10.02 5.27 1.84
CA VAL A 40 -11.16 6.16 1.55
C VAL A 40 -10.81 7.25 0.54
N GLY A 41 -11.81 7.73 -0.21
CA GLY A 41 -11.64 8.80 -1.20
C GLY A 41 -12.69 8.78 -2.30
N ALA A 42 -12.76 9.83 -3.11
CA ALA A 42 -13.72 9.96 -4.21
C ALA A 42 -13.58 8.84 -5.27
N SER A 43 -14.63 8.61 -6.07
CA SER A 43 -14.52 7.72 -7.23
C SER A 43 -13.45 8.25 -8.20
N GLY A 44 -12.60 7.37 -8.72
CA GLY A 44 -11.47 7.76 -9.57
C GLY A 44 -10.21 8.25 -8.82
N ALA A 45 -10.21 8.35 -7.49
CA ALA A 45 -9.04 8.77 -6.70
C ALA A 45 -7.87 7.74 -6.65
N GLY A 46 -7.91 6.66 -7.44
CA GLY A 46 -6.83 5.68 -7.49
C GLY A 46 -6.84 4.58 -6.41
N LYS A 47 -7.91 4.45 -5.60
CA LYS A 47 -8.00 3.43 -4.53
C LYS A 47 -7.75 2.00 -5.01
N SER A 48 -8.40 1.57 -6.09
CA SER A 48 -8.19 0.24 -6.66
C SER A 48 -6.78 0.06 -7.22
N SER A 49 -6.18 1.13 -7.75
CA SER A 49 -4.78 1.13 -8.20
C SER A 49 -3.82 0.98 -7.02
N LEU A 50 -4.11 1.61 -5.87
CA LEU A 50 -3.35 1.46 -4.63
C LEU A 50 -3.40 0.03 -4.11
N ILE A 51 -4.59 -0.58 -4.04
CA ILE A 51 -4.74 -1.97 -3.61
C ILE A 51 -3.97 -2.92 -4.54
N LYS A 52 -4.03 -2.70 -5.85
CA LYS A 52 -3.26 -3.49 -6.82
C LYS A 52 -1.76 -3.35 -6.63
N ALA A 53 -1.27 -2.12 -6.43
CA ALA A 53 0.16 -1.88 -6.19
C ALA A 53 0.64 -2.59 -4.92
N LEU A 54 -0.10 -2.48 -3.82
CA LEU A 54 0.19 -3.18 -2.57
C LEU A 54 0.15 -4.70 -2.77
N SER A 55 -0.88 -5.23 -3.43
CA SER A 55 -1.01 -6.67 -3.69
C SER A 55 0.12 -7.24 -4.54
N ASN A 56 0.64 -6.47 -5.50
CA ASN A 56 1.73 -6.91 -6.35
C ASN A 56 3.08 -6.89 -5.62
N SER A 57 3.27 -5.95 -4.68
CA SER A 57 4.45 -5.94 -3.80
C SER A 57 4.49 -7.11 -2.81
N ILE A 58 3.36 -7.77 -2.55
CA ILE A 58 3.28 -8.93 -1.64
C ILE A 58 3.69 -10.25 -2.34
N ASN A 59 3.91 -10.24 -3.67
CA ASN A 59 4.29 -11.42 -4.44
C ASN A 59 5.65 -11.27 -5.13
N CYS A 60 6.67 -10.85 -4.38
CA CYS A 60 8.07 -11.06 -4.77
C CYS A 60 8.55 -12.39 -4.18
N TYR A 61 8.71 -13.40 -5.02
CA TYR A 61 9.38 -14.68 -4.71
C TYR A 61 10.86 -14.48 -4.39
#